data_AF-A0A7W0C957-F1
#
_entry.id   AF-A0A7W0C957-F1
#
_cell.length_a   1.000
_cell.length_b   1.000
_cell.length_c   1.000
_cell.angle_alpha   90.00
_cell.angle_beta   90.00
_cell.angle_gamma   90.00
#
_symmetry.space_group_name_H-M   'P 1'
#
loop_
_entity.id
_entity.type
_entity.pdbx_description
1 polymer ?
#
loop_
_entity_poly.entity_id
_entity_poly.type
_entity_poly.pdbx_seq_one_letter_code
_entity_poly.pdbx_strand_id
1 'polypeptide(L)' 'MITVRLNKTIEEQLKHLAKIRGSNKSELIREAIVRFLEDNEDLELAQEAKAQMQSSKPLKELKKELGLDS' A
#
# COMPACT_ATOMS: atom_id res chain seq x y z
N MET A 1 -16.61 0.84 -16.74
CA MET A 1 -17.42 1.15 -15.55
C MET A 1 -17.51 -0.12 -14.73
N ILE A 2 -17.06 -0.11 -13.48
CA ILE A 2 -17.10 -1.27 -12.58
C ILE A 2 -18.27 -1.07 -11.61
N THR A 3 -19.11 -2.09 -11.45
CA THR A 3 -20.20 -2.09 -10.48
C THR A 3 -19.86 -3.05 -9.36
N VAL A 4 -19.80 -2.55 -8.13
CA VAL A 4 -19.46 -3.35 -6.95
C VAL A 4 -20.62 -3.27 -5.96
N ARG A 5 -21.05 -4.42 -5.42
CA ARG A 5 -22.06 -4.44 -4.37
C ARG A 5 -21.38 -4.18 -3.04
N LEU A 6 -21.73 -3.06 -2.40
CA LEU A 6 -21.27 -2.70 -1.07
C LEU A 6 -22.39 -2.86 -0.06
N ASN A 7 -22.03 -3.12 1.20
CA ASN A 7 -23.00 -3.07 2.27
C ASN A 7 -23.27 -1.60 2.67
N LYS A 8 -24.41 -1.35 3.33
CA LYS A 8 -24.81 0.01 3.72
C LYS A 8 -23.77 0.72 4.60
N THR A 9 -23.11 -0.02 5.49
CA THR A 9 -22.10 0.53 6.39
C THR A 9 -20.91 1.12 5.63
N ILE A 10 -20.37 0.37 4.66
CA ILE A 10 -19.25 0.81 3.82
C ILE A 10 -19.68 1.98 2.93
N GLU A 11 -20.90 1.95 2.37
CA GLU A 11 -21.40 3.06 1.55
C GLU A 11 -21.51 4.38 2.30
N GLU A 12 -21.91 4.33 3.57
CA GLU A 12 -21.97 5.50 4.45
C GLU A 12 -20.58 5.99 4.85
N GLN A 13 -19.65 5.08 5.16
CA GLN A 13 -18.25 5.43 5.42
C GLN A 13 -17.59 6.12 4.22
N LEU A 14 -17.78 5.58 3.01
CA LEU A 14 -17.28 6.19 1.77
C LEU A 14 -17.91 7.57 1.53
N LYS A 15 -19.21 7.72 1.79
CA LYS A 15 -19.91 9.00 1.65
C LYS A 15 -19.37 10.05 2.62
N HIS A 16 -19.14 9.66 3.87
CA HIS A 16 -18.59 10.53 4.89
C HIS A 16 -17.15 10.95 4.56
N LEU A 17 -16.32 10.00 4.15
CA LEU A 17 -14.93 10.26 3.76
C LEU A 17 -14.84 11.16 2.52
N ALA A 18 -15.69 10.92 1.52
CA ALA A 18 -15.79 11.75 0.31
C ALA A 18 -16.13 13.20 0.66
N LYS A 19 -17.08 13.40 1.58
CA LYS A 19 -17.47 14.72 2.06
C LYS A 19 -16.33 15.46 2.76
N ILE A 20 -15.55 14.76 3.59
CA ILE A 20 -14.39 15.36 4.29
C ILE A 20 -13.29 15.76 3.30
N ARG A 21 -13.01 14.90 2.31
CA ARG A 21 -11.92 15.13 1.35
C ARG A 21 -12.30 16.03 0.17
N GLY A 22 -13.58 16.40 0.04
CA GLY A 22 -14.07 17.14 -1.13
C GLY A 22 -14.02 16.33 -2.43
N SER A 23 -14.05 14.99 -2.34
CA SER A 23 -14.00 14.07 -3.48
C SER A 23 -15.34 13.36 -3.67
N ASN A 24 -15.45 12.53 -4.71
CA ASN A 24 -16.61 11.67 -4.92
C ASN A 24 -16.32 10.18 -4.59
N LYS A 25 -17.39 9.38 -4.45
CA LYS A 25 -17.27 7.96 -4.09
C LYS A 25 -16.45 7.17 -5.11
N SER A 26 -16.62 7.45 -6.40
CA SER A 26 -15.92 6.74 -7.47
C SER A 26 -14.42 7.00 -7.45
N GLU A 27 -14.00 8.23 -7.15
CA GLU A 27 -12.58 8.57 -6.96
C GLU A 27 -11.97 7.84 -5.77
N LEU A 28 -12.66 7.80 -4.63
CA LEU A 28 -12.17 7.06 -3.46
C LEU A 28 -12.10 5.56 -3.72
N ILE A 29 -13.08 4.98 -4.42
CA ILE A 29 -13.05 3.57 -4.80
C ILE A 29 -11.87 3.30 -5.74
N ARG A 30 -11.65 4.16 -6.73
CA ARG A 30 -10.49 4.06 -7.64
C ARG A 30 -9.19 4.14 -6.86
N GLU A 31 -9.04 5.12 -5.97
CA GLU A 31 -7.86 5.28 -5.13
C GLU A 31 -7.62 4.04 -4.26
N ALA A 32 -8.66 3.50 -3.63
CA ALA A 32 -8.57 2.31 -2.81
C ALA A 32 -8.12 1.08 -3.62
N ILE A 33 -8.61 0.91 -4.85
CA ILE A 33 -8.20 -0.18 -5.73
C ILE A 33 -6.73 -0.03 -6.13
N VAL A 34 -6.29 1.17 -6.51
CA VAL A 34 -4.89 1.43 -6.90
C VAL A 34 -3.96 1.13 -5.73
N ARG A 35 -4.24 1.69 -4.54
CA ARG A 35 -3.45 1.43 -3.34
C ARG A 35 -3.41 -0.06 -2.98
N PHE A 36 -4.54 -0.75 -3.09
CA PHE A 36 -4.59 -2.18 -2.83
C PHE A 36 -3.67 -2.96 -3.79
N LEU A 37 -3.62 -2.61 -5.07
CA LEU A 37 -2.73 -3.26 -6.03
C LEU A 37 -1.25 -2.98 -5.69
N GLU A 38 -0.91 -1.72 -5.43
CA GLU A 38 0.45 -1.30 -5.02
C GLU A 38 0.90 -2.03 -3.75
N ASP A 39 0.05 -2.07 -2.71
CA ASP A 39 0.35 -2.74 -1.44
C ASP A 39 0.61 -4.26 -1.62
N ASN A 40 -0.08 -4.91 -2.56
CA ASN A 40 0.12 -6.34 -2.84
C ASN A 40 1.40 -6.59 -3.65
N GLU A 41 1.71 -5.71 -4.62
CA GLU A 41 2.95 -5.79 -5.39
C GLU A 41 4.17 -5.59 -4.48
N ASP A 42 4.12 -4.59 -3.59
CA ASP A 42 5.16 -4.35 -2.58
C ASP A 42 5.34 -5.57 -1.66
N LEU A 43 4.24 -6.20 -1.24
CA LEU A 43 4.29 -7.40 -0.41
C LEU A 43 4.93 -8.59 -1.14
N GLU A 44 4.59 -8.79 -2.41
CA GLU A 44 5.15 -9.86 -3.23
C GLU A 44 6.67 -9.66 -3.41
N LEU A 45 7.10 -8.46 -3.80
CA LEU A 45 8.52 -8.11 -3.92
C LEU A 45 9.28 -8.29 -2.61
N ALA A 46 8.68 -7.91 -1.48
CA ALA A 46 9.27 -8.11 -0.16
C ALA A 46 9.43 -9.61 0.19
N GLN A 47 8.46 -10.44 -0.19
CA GLN A 47 8.53 -11.89 0.01
C GLN A 47 9.61 -12.52 -0.88
N GLU A 48 9.71 -12.11 -2.14
CA GLU A 48 10.77 -12.57 -3.05
C GLU A 48 12.16 -12.19 -2.53
N ALA A 49 12.34 -10.92 -2.16
CA ALA A 49 13.60 -10.42 -1.59
C ALA A 49 13.99 -11.22 -0.34
N LYS A 50 13.02 -11.52 0.54
CA LYS A 50 13.22 -12.36 1.72
C LYS A 50 13.59 -13.80 1.37
N ALA A 51 12.96 -14.39 0.36
CA ALA A 51 13.25 -15.76 -0.08
C ALA A 51 14.64 -15.88 -0.73
N GLN A 52 15.08 -14.85 -1.45
CA GLN A 52 16.40 -14.77 -2.07
C GLN A 52 17.51 -14.36 -1.08
N MET A 53 17.14 -13.87 0.11
CA MET A 53 18.09 -13.38 1.10
C MET A 53 18.92 -14.54 1.67
N GLN A 54 20.22 -14.57 1.33
CA GLN A 54 21.13 -15.63 1.77
C GLN A 54 21.72 -15.40 3.16
N SER A 55 21.79 -14.16 3.61
CA SER A 55 22.36 -13.79 4.91
C SER A 55 21.80 -12.46 5.41
N SER A 56 21.87 -12.23 6.72
CA SER A 56 21.61 -10.93 7.34
C SER A 56 22.91 -10.34 7.87
N LYS A 57 23.02 -9.02 7.87
CA LYS A 57 24.17 -8.27 8.40
C LYS A 57 23.69 -7.25 9.44
N PRO A 58 24.50 -6.93 10.45
CA PRO A 58 24.22 -5.83 11.37
C PRO A 58 24.05 -4.51 10.61
N LEU A 59 23.07 -3.70 11.02
CA LEU A 59 22.76 -2.43 10.36
C LEU A 59 23.97 -1.50 10.24
N LYS A 60 24.84 -1.48 11.26
CA LYS A 60 26.06 -0.66 11.27
C LYS A 60 27.03 -1.06 10.15
N GLU A 61 27.21 -2.35 9.91
CA GLU A 61 28.09 -2.85 8.84
C GLU A 61 27.48 -2.59 7.47
N LEU A 62 26.17 -2.78 7.34
CA LEU A 62 25.44 -2.51 6.10
C LEU A 62 25.48 -1.02 5.72
N LYS A 63 25.32 -0.11 6.68
CA LYS A 63 25.42 1.33 6.44
C LYS A 63 26.81 1.73 5.95
N LYS A 64 27.87 1.14 6.52
CA LYS A 64 29.24 1.33 6.07
C LYS A 64 29.45 0.88 4.62
N GLU A 65 28.95 -0.30 4.29
CA GLU A 65 29.03 -0.90 2.95
C GLU A 65 28.29 -0.05 1.90
N LEU A 66 27.14 0.52 2.27
CA LEU A 66 26.33 1.38 1.40
C LEU A 66 26.76 2.86 1.39
N GLY A 67 27.79 3.23 2.15
CA GLY A 67 28.25 4.63 2.24
C GLY A 67 27.28 5.56 2.97
N LEU A 68 26.42 5.01 3.84
CA LEU A 68 25.39 5.72 4.60
C LEU A 68 25.84 6.07 6.04
N ASP A 69 27.14 6.00 6.32
CA ASP A 69 27.75 6.27 7.64
C ASP A 69 28.09 7.76 7.87
N SER A 70 27.51 8.67 7.06
CA SER A 70 27.65 10.12 7.22
C SER A 70 26.73 10.67 8.31
#